data_AF-A0A366WBF6-F1
#
_entry.id   AF-A0A366WBF6-F1
#
_cell.length_a   1.000
_cell.length_b   1.000
_cell.length_c   1.000
_cell.angle_alpha   90.00
_cell.angle_beta   90.00
_cell.angle_gamma   90.00
#
_symmetry.space_group_name_H-M   'P 1'
#
loop_
_entity.id
_entity.type
_entity.pdbx_description
1 polymer ?
#
loop_
_entity_poly.entity_id
_entity_poly.type
_entity_poly.pdbx_seq_one_letter_code
_entity_poly.pdbx_strand_id
1 'polypeptide(L)'
;MGYSKSHEFCSDSSIGLKSLAIDSRYQVKGLGAQFMKVLPKYLSENYADNAFIYLTVNCKNHGTINCYKKAGFEDTAKLYLGGLVGPQHIMRRK
;
A
#
# COMPACT_ATOMS: atom_id res chain seq x y z
N MET A 1 4.82 -8.80 -14.58
CA MET A 1 3.57 -9.48 -14.17
C MET A 1 2.82 -8.57 -13.22
N GLY A 2 1.51 -8.39 -13.43
CA GLY A 2 0.67 -7.52 -12.59
C GLY A 2 0.48 -8.07 -11.18
N TYR A 3 0.19 -7.19 -10.22
CA TYR A 3 0.05 -7.53 -8.81
C TYR A 3 -1.07 -8.56 -8.54
N SER A 4 -2.14 -8.54 -9.36
CA SER A 4 -3.25 -9.51 -9.36
C SER A 4 -2.82 -10.95 -9.64
N LYS A 5 -1.75 -11.16 -10.42
CA LYS A 5 -1.25 -12.50 -10.74
C LYS A 5 -0.56 -13.19 -9.57
N SER A 6 -0.10 -12.42 -8.59
CA SER A 6 0.55 -12.94 -7.37
C SER A 6 -0.31 -12.79 -6.12
N HIS A 7 -1.44 -12.09 -6.22
CA HIS A 7 -2.31 -11.77 -5.09
C HIS A 7 -3.79 -11.79 -5.51
N GLU A 8 -4.51 -12.82 -5.09
CA GLU A 8 -5.93 -13.03 -5.40
C GLU A 8 -6.87 -11.96 -4.81
N PHE A 9 -6.37 -11.09 -3.92
CA PHE A 9 -7.18 -10.07 -3.25
C PHE A 9 -7.33 -8.76 -4.06
N CYS A 10 -6.76 -8.66 -5.26
CA CYS A 10 -6.84 -7.47 -6.10
C CYS A 10 -7.25 -7.81 -7.53
N SER A 11 -8.03 -6.93 -8.17
CA SER A 11 -8.47 -7.11 -9.56
C SER A 11 -7.35 -6.81 -10.56
N ASP A 12 -7.50 -7.26 -11.81
CA ASP A 12 -6.55 -6.97 -12.89
C ASP A 12 -6.43 -5.48 -13.23
N SER A 13 -7.46 -4.69 -12.91
CA SER A 13 -7.46 -3.24 -13.04
C SER A 13 -6.81 -2.51 -11.86
N SER A 14 -6.40 -3.23 -10.81
CA SER A 14 -5.81 -2.63 -9.60
C SER A 14 -4.29 -2.48 -9.71
N ILE A 15 -3.76 -1.48 -8.99
CA ILE A 15 -2.33 -1.22 -8.91
C ILE A 15 -1.81 -1.71 -7.55
N GLY A 16 -0.71 -2.45 -7.58
CA GLY A 16 -0.07 -2.93 -6.36
C GLY A 16 1.18 -2.14 -6.02
N LEU A 17 1.27 -1.64 -4.80
CA LEU A 17 2.50 -1.09 -4.26
C LEU A 17 3.29 -2.19 -3.53
N LYS A 18 4.33 -2.72 -4.18
CA LYS A 18 5.13 -3.84 -3.65
C LYS A 18 6.07 -3.43 -2.51
N SER A 19 6.76 -2.30 -2.66
CA SER A 19 7.74 -1.83 -1.68
C SER A 19 7.94 -0.33 -1.76
N LEU A 20 7.98 0.33 -0.60
CA LEU A 20 8.47 1.70 -0.44
C LEU A 20 9.65 1.65 0.52
N ALA A 21 10.81 2.11 0.06
CA ALA A 21 11.99 2.25 0.88
C ALA A 21 12.39 3.72 0.95
N ILE A 22 12.65 4.20 2.16
CA ILE A 22 13.17 5.54 2.40
C ILE A 22 14.51 5.35 3.08
N ASP A 23 15.55 5.97 2.52
CA ASP A 23 16.89 5.98 3.09
C ASP A 23 16.84 6.45 4.55
N SER A 24 17.57 5.75 5.43
CA SER A 24 17.53 5.97 6.88
C SER A 24 17.84 7.41 7.30
N ARG A 25 18.66 8.12 6.52
CA ARG A 25 18.99 9.55 6.73
C ARG A 25 17.77 10.48 6.56
N TYR A 26 16.71 9.95 5.95
CA TYR A 26 15.49 10.66 5.62
C TYR A 26 14.23 10.04 6.25
N GLN A 27 14.38 8.98 7.06
CA GLN A 27 13.30 8.40 7.85
C GLN A 27 12.86 9.34 8.98
N VAL A 28 11.70 9.07 9.58
CA VAL A 28 11.08 9.88 10.67
C VAL A 28 10.70 11.32 10.25
N LYS A 29 11.02 11.76 9.03
CA LYS A 29 10.64 13.07 8.48
C LYS A 29 9.25 13.12 7.83
N GLY A 30 8.46 12.05 7.96
CA GLY A 30 7.11 11.97 7.37
C GLY A 30 7.07 11.80 5.85
N LEU A 31 8.21 11.57 5.19
CA LEU A 31 8.28 11.42 3.72
C LEU A 31 7.41 10.28 3.19
N GLY A 32 7.32 9.16 3.90
CA GLY A 32 6.46 8.05 3.49
C GLY A 32 4.98 8.43 3.51
N ALA A 33 4.56 9.20 4.50
CA ALA A 33 3.19 9.71 4.56
C ALA A 33 2.91 10.70 3.43
N GLN A 34 3.86 11.59 3.13
CA GLN A 34 3.74 12.54 2.03
C GLN A 34 3.65 11.83 0.68
N PHE A 35 4.53 10.85 0.44
CA PHE A 35 4.48 10.01 -0.76
C PHE A 35 3.11 9.33 -0.92
N MET A 36 2.61 8.69 0.14
CA MET A 36 1.30 8.01 0.11
C MET A 36 0.11 8.95 -0.10
N LYS A 37 0.25 10.24 0.25
CA LYS A 37 -0.78 11.25 0.00
C LYS A 37 -0.82 11.67 -1.47
N VAL A 38 0.34 11.83 -2.12
CA VAL A 38 0.44 12.28 -3.51
C VAL A 38 0.31 11.14 -4.52
N LEU A 39 0.61 9.91 -4.11
CA LEU A 39 0.60 8.74 -4.97
C LEU A 39 -0.71 8.56 -5.76
N PRO A 40 -1.92 8.69 -5.18
CA PRO A 40 -3.15 8.45 -5.94
C PRO A 40 -3.36 9.46 -7.06
N LYS A 41 -2.98 10.74 -6.85
CA LYS A 41 -3.02 11.75 -7.91
C LYS A 41 -2.10 11.36 -9.08
N TYR A 42 -0.87 10.93 -8.77
CA TYR A 42 0.04 10.46 -9.80
C TYR A 42 -0.53 9.26 -10.56
N LEU A 43 -1.19 8.33 -9.85
CA LEU A 43 -1.75 7.15 -10.49
C LEU A 43 -2.99 7.47 -11.33
N SER A 44 -3.89 8.36 -10.90
CA SER A 44 -5.04 8.77 -11.70
C SER A 44 -4.64 9.49 -12.99
N GLU A 45 -3.53 10.24 -12.97
CA GLU A 45 -3.03 10.94 -14.16
C GLU A 45 -2.39 10.00 -15.20
N ASN A 46 -1.91 8.83 -14.77
CA ASN A 46 -1.10 7.93 -15.61
C ASN A 46 -1.73 6.55 -15.85
N TYR A 47 -2.77 6.19 -15.11
CA TYR A 47 -3.45 4.90 -15.15
C TYR A 47 -4.97 5.10 -15.11
N ALA A 48 -5.74 4.03 -15.35
CA ALA A 48 -7.20 4.11 -15.42
C ALA A 48 -7.83 4.67 -14.12
N ASP A 49 -8.77 5.62 -14.27
CA ASP A 49 -9.44 6.37 -13.19
C ASP A 49 -10.18 5.53 -12.13
N ASN A 50 -10.38 4.23 -12.37
CA ASN A 50 -11.12 3.34 -11.49
C ASN A 50 -10.25 2.30 -10.76
N ALA A 51 -8.92 2.45 -10.81
CA ALA A 51 -8.00 1.51 -10.19
C ALA A 51 -7.88 1.73 -8.68
N PHE A 52 -8.06 0.68 -7.90
CA PHE A 52 -7.66 0.69 -6.49
C PHE A 52 -6.15 0.46 -6.37
N ILE A 53 -5.54 1.12 -5.38
CA ILE A 53 -4.16 0.87 -4.96
C ILE A 53 -4.20 -0.12 -3.80
N TYR A 54 -3.54 -1.26 -3.93
CA TYR A 54 -3.39 -2.24 -2.86
C TYR A 54 -1.96 -2.28 -2.34
N LEU A 55 -1.83 -2.49 -1.03
CA LEU A 55 -0.56 -2.77 -0.37
C LEU A 55 -0.76 -3.79 0.76
N THR A 56 0.34 -4.38 1.19
CA THR A 56 0.38 -5.18 2.42
C THR A 56 1.33 -4.55 3.43
N VAL A 57 1.00 -4.68 4.71
CA VAL A 57 1.85 -4.21 5.81
C VAL A 57 1.82 -5.21 6.95
N ASN A 58 2.99 -5.59 7.46
CA ASN A 58 3.07 -6.50 8.59
C ASN A 58 2.23 -6.01 9.78
N CYS A 59 1.46 -6.91 10.40
CA CYS A 59 0.55 -6.57 11.49
C CYS A 59 1.25 -5.93 12.69
N LYS A 60 2.54 -6.25 12.93
CA LYS A 60 3.32 -5.68 14.03
C LYS A 60 3.75 -4.23 13.79
N ASN A 61 3.65 -3.74 12.55
CA ASN A 61 4.10 -2.40 12.19
C ASN A 61 2.97 -1.36 12.35
N HIS A 62 2.58 -1.13 13.60
CA HIS A 62 1.51 -0.17 13.94
C HIS A 62 1.80 1.25 13.44
N GLY A 63 3.08 1.66 13.40
CA GLY A 63 3.49 2.97 12.90
C GLY A 63 3.16 3.15 11.41
N THR A 64 3.55 2.17 10.58
CA THR A 64 3.24 2.20 9.14
C THR A 64 1.74 2.03 8.87
N ILE A 65 1.03 1.20 9.62
CA ILE A 65 -0.44 1.07 9.51
C ILE A 65 -1.11 2.43 9.74
N ASN A 66 -0.74 3.13 10.81
CA ASN A 66 -1.29 4.46 11.11
C ASN A 66 -0.91 5.51 10.05
N CYS A 67 0.29 5.41 9.48
CA CYS A 67 0.72 6.24 8.36
C CYS A 67 -0.20 6.07 7.14
N TYR A 68 -0.49 4.82 6.75
CA TYR A 68 -1.38 4.51 5.64
C TYR A 68 -2.82 4.96 5.90
N LYS A 69 -3.35 4.75 7.10
CA LYS A 69 -4.67 5.27 7.49
C LYS A 69 -4.76 6.80 7.36
N LYS A 70 -3.74 7.53 7.84
CA LYS A 70 -3.64 9.00 7.69
C LYS A 70 -3.47 9.46 6.24
N ALA A 71 -3.00 8.57 5.36
CA ALA A 71 -2.91 8.79 3.93
C ALA A 71 -4.16 8.31 3.17
N GLY A 72 -5.26 7.97 3.86
CA GLY A 72 -6.53 7.61 3.24
C GLY A 72 -6.65 6.16 2.79
N PHE A 73 -5.73 5.28 3.21
CA PHE A 73 -5.89 3.85 2.99
C PHE A 73 -6.82 3.25 4.04
N GLU A 74 -7.75 2.42 3.60
CA GLU A 74 -8.60 1.59 4.44
C GLU A 74 -8.00 0.21 4.63
N ASP A 75 -8.16 -0.34 5.84
CA ASP A 75 -7.88 -1.74 6.11
C ASP A 75 -9.05 -2.58 5.61
N THR A 76 -8.76 -3.61 4.82
CA THR A 76 -9.81 -4.49 4.27
C THR A 76 -10.30 -5.54 5.27
N ALA A 77 -9.75 -5.54 6.49
CA ALA A 77 -9.91 -6.58 7.52
C ALA A 77 -9.44 -7.97 7.09
N LYS A 78 -8.79 -8.08 5.92
CA LYS A 78 -8.19 -9.32 5.42
C LYS A 78 -6.70 -9.34 5.67
N LEU A 79 -6.18 -10.54 5.91
CA LEU A 79 -4.76 -10.77 6.10
C LEU A 79 -4.16 -11.50 4.90
N TYR A 80 -2.99 -11.07 4.49
CA TYR A 80 -2.10 -11.80 3.60
C TYR A 80 -1.11 -12.63 4.43
N LEU A 81 -1.13 -13.95 4.24
CA LEU A 81 -0.33 -14.90 5.03
C LEU A 81 0.97 -15.34 4.34
N GLY A 82 1.18 -14.98 3.07
CA GLY A 82 2.40 -15.31 2.31
C GLY A 82 3.61 -14.42 2.61
N GLY A 83 3.53 -13.57 3.64
CA GLY A 83 4.60 -12.66 4.02
C GLY A 83 5.76 -13.35 4.73
N LEU A 84 7.00 -13.02 4.36
CA LEU A 84 8.23 -13.54 5.00
C LEU A 84 8.33 -13.21 6.50
N VAL A 85 7.59 -12.21 6.98
CA VAL A 85 7.65 -11.68 8.35
C VAL A 85 6.37 -11.96 9.14
N GLY A 86 5.54 -12.90 8.68
CA GLY A 86 4.25 -13.25 9.27
C GLY A 86 3.07 -12.50 8.65
N PRO A 87 1.88 -12.54 9.30
CA PRO A 87 0.65 -11.98 8.76
C PRO A 87 0.76 -10.49 8.42
N GLN A 88 0.15 -10.09 7.32
CA GLN A 88 0.12 -8.70 6.87
C GLN A 88 -1.32 -8.22 6.65
N HIS A 89 -1.65 -7.02 7.11
CA HIS A 89 -2.90 -6.36 6.73
C HIS A 89 -2.89 -6.04 5.24
N ILE A 90 -4.01 -6.34 4.57
CA ILE A 90 -4.27 -5.87 3.21
C ILE A 90 -4.98 -4.52 3.33
N MET A 91 -4.34 -3.46 2.84
CA MET A 91 -4.91 -2.13 2.80
C MET A 91 -5.12 -1.67 1.37
N ARG A 92 -6.13 -0.83 1.16
CA ARG A 92 -6.41 -0.25 -0.16
C ARG A 92 -6.82 1.21 -0.11
N ARG A 93 -6.68 1.90 -1.23
CA ARG A 93 -7.19 3.27 -1.43
C ARG A 93 -7.71 3.41 -2.85
N LYS A 94 -8.76 4.22 -3.03
CA LYS A 94 -9.23 4.67 -4.34
C LYS A 94 -8.53 5.98 -4.71
#